data_AF-A0A4Z1BL79-F1
#
_entry.id   AF-A0A4Z1BL79-F1
#
_cell.length_a   1.000
_cell.length_b   1.000
_cell.length_c   1.000
_cell.angle_alpha   90.00
_cell.angle_beta   90.00
_cell.angle_gamma   90.00
#
_symmetry.space_group_name_H-M   'P 1'
#
loop_
_entity.id
_entity.type
_entity.pdbx_description
1 polymer ?
#
loop_
_entity_poly.entity_id
_entity_poly.type
_entity_poly.pdbx_seq_one_letter_code
_entity_poly.pdbx_strand_id
1 'polypeptide(L)'
;MTIRPYPTLGEATRIWARIGLLSFGGPAGQIALMHRILVEEQKWLGERRFLHALNYCMLLPGPEAMQLAVYIGWLMHRTLGGIIAGLLFVLLGVVAIMGLSWIYAIWGNTGVLEG
;
A
#
# COMPACT_ATOMS: atom_id res chain seq x y z
N MET A 1 13.61 2.17 -20.91
CA MET A 1 13.15 2.86 -19.68
C MET A 1 14.23 2.67 -18.63
N THR A 2 14.94 3.74 -18.25
CA THR A 2 16.09 3.65 -17.32
C THR A 2 15.56 3.49 -15.90
N ILE A 3 15.79 2.31 -15.30
CA ILE A 3 15.45 2.01 -13.91
C ILE A 3 16.37 2.83 -13.01
N ARG A 4 15.79 3.53 -12.02
CA ARG A 4 16.57 4.25 -11.00
C ARG A 4 17.08 3.26 -9.95
N PRO A 5 18.23 3.54 -9.31
CA PRO A 5 18.68 2.73 -8.17
C PRO A 5 17.59 2.69 -7.09
N TYR A 6 17.62 1.64 -6.26
CA TYR A 6 16.68 1.53 -5.16
C TYR A 6 16.79 2.76 -4.24
N PRO A 7 15.65 3.28 -3.76
CA PRO A 7 15.63 4.45 -2.90
C PRO A 7 16.22 4.12 -1.54
N THR A 8 16.51 5.17 -0.77
CA THR A 8 16.82 5.02 0.65
C THR A 8 15.61 4.50 1.43
N LEU A 9 15.85 3.94 2.62
CA LEU A 9 14.79 3.41 3.47
C LEU A 9 13.74 4.48 3.83
N GLY A 10 14.18 5.72 4.08
CA GLY A 10 13.29 6.85 4.38
C GLY A 10 12.38 7.22 3.22
N GLU A 11 12.93 7.27 2.00
CA GLU A 11 12.15 7.53 0.78
C GLU A 11 11.15 6.41 0.51
N ALA A 12 11.58 5.14 0.64
CA ALA A 12 10.69 3.99 0.51
C ALA A 12 9.56 4.04 1.53
N THR A 13 9.87 4.32 2.80
CA THR A 13 8.88 4.44 3.90
C THR A 13 7.83 5.51 3.58
N ARG A 14 8.25 6.68 3.08
CA ARG A 14 7.33 7.75 2.67
C ARG A 14 6.41 7.31 1.54
N ILE A 15 6.93 6.57 0.55
CA ILE A 15 6.12 6.05 -0.55
C ILE A 15 5.17 4.94 -0.09
N TRP A 16 5.60 4.03 0.78
CA TRP A 16 4.71 3.02 1.36
C TRP A 16 3.59 3.66 2.19
N ALA A 17 3.90 4.72 2.93
CA ALA A 17 2.88 5.48 3.64
C ALA A 17 1.90 6.17 2.67
N ARG A 18 2.40 6.75 1.57
CA ARG A 18 1.54 7.32 0.52
C ARG A 18 0.66 6.25 -0.13
N ILE A 19 1.19 5.06 -0.40
CA ILE A 19 0.43 3.94 -0.97
C ILE A 19 -0.66 3.51 0.02
N GLY A 20 -0.33 3.26 1.29
CA GLY A 20 -1.32 2.87 2.30
C GLY A 20 -2.45 3.90 2.49
N LEU A 21 -2.13 5.20 2.45
CA LEU A 21 -3.13 6.28 2.52
C LEU A 21 -4.02 6.37 1.28
N LEU A 22 -3.52 5.93 0.11
CA LEU A 22 -4.23 6.02 -1.16
C LEU A 22 -4.82 4.67 -1.60
N SER A 23 -4.64 3.62 -0.81
CA SER A 23 -5.05 2.24 -1.11
C SER A 23 -6.57 2.03 -0.99
N PHE A 24 -7.34 2.75 -1.80
CA PHE A 24 -8.79 2.60 -1.94
C PHE A 24 -9.14 1.99 -3.31
N GLY A 25 -10.38 1.53 -3.48
CA GLY A 25 -10.86 1.00 -4.76
C GLY A 25 -10.66 -0.50 -4.97
N GLY A 26 -10.49 -1.27 -3.88
CA GLY A 26 -10.36 -2.73 -3.92
C GLY A 26 -8.99 -3.23 -4.40
N PRO A 27 -8.77 -4.56 -4.48
CA PRO A 27 -7.47 -5.15 -4.76
C PRO A 27 -6.87 -4.71 -6.10
N ALA A 28 -7.66 -4.71 -7.17
CA ALA A 28 -7.20 -4.28 -8.50
C ALA A 28 -6.76 -2.80 -8.52
N GLY A 29 -7.51 -1.91 -7.84
CA GLY A 29 -7.16 -0.51 -7.71
C GLY A 29 -5.87 -0.30 -6.93
N GLN A 30 -5.69 -1.04 -5.83
CA GLN A 30 -4.46 -0.99 -5.03
C GLN A 30 -3.24 -1.50 -5.81
N ILE A 31 -3.37 -2.56 -6.61
CA ILE A 31 -2.30 -3.08 -7.47
C ILE A 31 -1.95 -2.06 -8.56
N ALA A 32 -2.95 -1.45 -9.21
CA ALA A 32 -2.74 -0.41 -10.22
C ALA A 32 -2.05 0.83 -9.63
N LEU A 33 -2.42 1.24 -8.41
CA LEU A 33 -1.76 2.32 -7.69
C LEU A 33 -0.28 2.01 -7.44
N MET A 34 0.02 0.80 -6.97
CA MET A 34 1.40 0.37 -6.74
C MET A 34 2.21 0.33 -8.04
N HIS A 35 1.63 -0.17 -9.12
CA HIS A 35 2.26 -0.16 -10.44
C HIS A 35 2.59 1.28 -10.88
N ARG A 36 1.60 2.16 -10.89
CA ARG A 36 1.77 3.58 -11.24
C ARG A 36 2.87 4.25 -10.42
N ILE A 37 2.85 4.10 -9.10
CA ILE A 37 3.82 4.79 -8.24
C ILE A 37 5.22 4.17 -8.39
N LEU A 38 5.35 2.84 -8.31
CA LEU A 38 6.66 2.18 -8.20
C LEU A 38 7.35 1.99 -9.56
N VAL A 39 6.57 1.79 -10.63
CA VAL A 39 7.05 1.53 -11.99
C VAL A 39 7.08 2.81 -12.82
N GLU A 40 5.99 3.58 -12.84
CA GLU A 40 5.88 4.75 -13.72
C GLU A 40 6.45 6.04 -13.10
N GLU A 41 6.00 6.41 -11.90
CA GLU A 41 6.40 7.65 -11.22
C GLU A 41 7.84 7.57 -10.71
N GLN A 42 8.13 6.60 -9.83
CA GLN A 42 9.42 6.48 -9.17
C GLN A 42 10.47 5.74 -10.02
N LYS A 43 10.04 4.83 -10.90
CA LYS A 43 10.92 4.03 -11.76
C LYS A 43 11.94 3.20 -10.98
N TRP A 44 11.59 2.77 -9.76
CA TRP A 44 12.42 1.89 -8.92
C TRP A 44 12.27 0.42 -9.30
N LEU A 45 11.14 0.06 -9.89
CA LEU A 45 10.85 -1.30 -10.32
C LEU A 45 10.50 -1.29 -11.81
N GLY A 46 11.00 -2.28 -12.54
CA GLY A 46 10.65 -2.43 -13.95
C GLY A 46 9.37 -3.21 -14.15
N GLU A 47 8.68 -2.96 -15.27
CA GLU A 47 7.44 -3.62 -15.67
C GLU A 47 7.50 -5.15 -15.48
N ARG A 48 8.49 -5.79 -16.10
CA ARG A 48 8.67 -7.25 -16.01
C ARG A 48 8.84 -7.74 -14.57
N ARG A 49 9.55 -6.98 -13.74
CA ARG A 49 9.79 -7.36 -12.34
C ARG A 49 8.52 -7.22 -11.51
N PHE A 50 7.75 -6.16 -11.75
CA PHE A 50 6.45 -5.97 -11.11
C PHE A 50 5.47 -7.09 -11.50
N LEU A 51 5.35 -7.41 -12.79
CA LEU A 51 4.47 -8.48 -13.26
C LEU A 51 4.90 -9.85 -12.74
N HIS A 52 6.20 -10.14 -12.65
CA HIS A 52 6.68 -11.37 -12.02
C HIS A 52 6.30 -11.45 -10.54
N ALA A 53 6.43 -10.35 -9.80
CA ALA A 53 6.00 -10.27 -8.40
C ALA A 53 4.49 -10.46 -8.25
N LEU A 54 3.70 -9.84 -9.13
CA LEU A 54 2.24 -9.97 -9.16
C LEU A 54 1.82 -11.41 -9.44
N ASN A 55 2.35 -12.02 -10.50
CA ASN A 55 2.07 -13.41 -10.85
C ASN A 55 2.44 -14.35 -9.71
N TYR A 56 3.54 -14.09 -9.00
CA TYR A 56 3.91 -14.86 -7.82
C TYR A 56 2.87 -14.71 -6.70
N CYS A 57 2.42 -13.50 -6.40
CA CYS A 57 1.41 -13.27 -5.35
C CYS A 57 0.05 -13.87 -5.72
N MET A 58 -0.32 -13.91 -7.00
CA MET A 58 -1.55 -14.57 -7.48
C MET A 58 -1.53 -16.10 -7.29
N LEU A 59 -0.35 -16.72 -7.19
CA LEU A 59 -0.22 -18.14 -6.90
C LEU A 59 -0.36 -18.45 -5.40
N LEU A 60 -0.10 -17.48 -4.53
CA LEU A 60 -0.21 -17.65 -3.09
C LEU A 60 -1.66 -17.40 -2.63
N PRO A 61 -2.20 -18.22 -1.71
CA PRO A 61 -3.50 -17.90 -1.12
C PRO A 61 -3.36 -16.65 -0.25
N GLY A 62 -4.22 -15.64 -0.48
CA GLY A 62 -4.30 -14.47 0.39
C GLY A 62 -4.63 -13.16 -0.34
N PRO A 63 -4.56 -12.03 0.39
CA PRO A 63 -4.84 -10.71 -0.16
C PRO A 63 -3.72 -10.26 -1.11
N GLU A 64 -3.96 -10.37 -2.42
CA GLU A 64 -2.99 -10.14 -3.49
C GLU A 64 -2.23 -8.80 -3.37
N ALA A 65 -2.96 -7.69 -3.16
CA ALA A 65 -2.36 -6.35 -3.08
C ALA A 65 -1.43 -6.19 -1.87
N MET A 66 -1.82 -6.74 -0.72
CA MET A 66 -1.00 -6.69 0.49
C MET A 66 0.24 -7.57 0.35
N GLN A 67 0.08 -8.79 -0.18
CA GLN A 67 1.21 -9.70 -0.45
C GLN A 67 2.22 -9.04 -1.41
N LEU A 68 1.71 -8.40 -2.46
CA LEU A 68 2.55 -7.67 -3.41
C LEU A 68 3.31 -6.52 -2.74
N ALA A 69 2.65 -5.77 -1.86
CA ALA A 69 3.27 -4.67 -1.12
C ALA A 69 4.43 -5.17 -0.24
N VAL A 70 4.19 -6.23 0.53
CA VAL A 70 5.21 -6.85 1.39
C VAL A 70 6.35 -7.42 0.54
N TYR A 71 6.05 -8.09 -0.56
CA TYR A 71 7.07 -8.71 -1.42
C TYR A 71 7.95 -7.66 -2.11
N ILE A 72 7.35 -6.59 -2.65
CA ILE A 72 8.12 -5.51 -3.28
C ILE A 72 8.91 -4.74 -2.21
N GLY A 73 8.32 -4.47 -1.04
CA GLY A 73 9.03 -3.89 0.10
C GLY A 73 10.26 -4.71 0.48
N TRP A 74 10.10 -6.05 0.50
CA TRP A 74 11.21 -6.98 0.73
C TRP A 74 12.25 -6.99 -0.38
N LEU A 75 11.84 -6.86 -1.64
CA LEU A 75 12.79 -6.77 -2.75
C LEU A 75 13.67 -5.52 -2.65
N MET A 76 13.14 -4.41 -2.13
CA MET A 76 13.87 -3.14 -2.01
C MET A 76 14.80 -3.09 -0.79
N HIS A 77 14.34 -3.54 0.38
CA HIS A 77 15.08 -3.40 1.65
C HIS A 77 15.07 -4.66 2.54
N ARG A 78 14.90 -5.84 1.93
CA ARG A 78 14.85 -7.14 2.63
C ARG A 78 13.78 -7.15 3.73
N THR A 79 14.01 -7.86 4.83
CA THR A 79 13.03 -8.07 5.90
C THR A 79 12.46 -6.76 6.44
N LEU A 80 13.30 -5.75 6.65
CA LEU A 80 12.87 -4.42 7.12
C LEU A 80 11.90 -3.76 6.14
N GLY A 81 12.21 -3.78 4.84
CA GLY A 81 11.34 -3.20 3.82
C GLY A 81 9.98 -3.89 3.73
N GLY A 82 9.95 -5.22 3.83
CA GLY A 82 8.69 -5.97 3.79
C GLY A 82 7.81 -5.69 5.01
N ILE A 83 8.41 -5.62 6.20
CA ILE A 83 7.70 -5.29 7.44
C ILE A 83 7.13 -3.87 7.37
N ILE A 84 7.94 -2.89 6.96
CA ILE A 84 7.51 -1.49 6.84
C ILE A 84 6.39 -1.35 5.81
N ALA A 85 6.54 -1.95 4.63
CA ALA A 85 5.54 -1.90 3.58
C ALA A 85 4.20 -2.49 4.04
N GLY A 86 4.22 -3.69 4.61
CA GLY A 86 3.01 -4.36 5.12
C GLY A 86 2.35 -3.62 6.28
N LEU A 87 3.15 -3.16 7.26
CA LEU A 87 2.63 -2.41 8.40
C LEU A 87 2.00 -1.10 7.96
N LEU A 88 2.67 -0.30 7.12
CA LEU A 88 2.12 0.97 6.66
C LEU A 88 0.85 0.77 5.82
N PHE A 89 0.82 -0.28 4.99
CA PHE A 89 -0.37 -0.60 4.20
C PHE A 89 -1.60 -0.86 5.08
N VAL A 90 -1.44 -1.61 6.17
CA VAL A 90 -2.54 -1.94 7.09
C VAL A 90 -2.84 -0.81 8.07
N LEU A 91 -1.81 -0.28 8.75
CA LEU A 91 -1.95 0.72 9.80
C LEU A 91 -2.63 1.99 9.30
N LEU A 92 -2.35 2.42 8.06
CA LEU A 92 -2.97 3.61 7.52
C LEU A 92 -4.46 3.43 7.25
N GLY A 93 -4.87 2.24 6.81
CA GLY A 93 -6.30 1.89 6.72
C GLY A 93 -6.98 1.86 8.09
N VAL A 94 -6.31 1.29 9.11
CA VAL A 94 -6.81 1.28 10.50
C VAL A 94 -6.97 2.71 11.03
N VAL A 95 -5.96 3.57 10.86
CA VAL A 95 -6.02 4.97 11.28
C VAL A 95 -7.13 5.73 10.56
N ALA A 96 -7.32 5.51 9.25
CA ALA A 96 -8.40 6.13 8.50
C ALA A 96 -9.78 5.74 9.02
N ILE A 97 -10.01 4.44 9.25
CA ILE A 97 -11.28 3.94 9.80
C ILE A 97 -11.49 4.44 11.22
N MET A 98 -10.49 4.34 12.10
CA MET A 98 -10.59 4.85 13.47
C MET A 98 -10.89 6.36 13.50
N GLY A 99 -10.25 7.15 12.64
CA GLY A 99 -10.52 8.58 12.51
C GLY A 99 -11.95 8.86 12.07
N LEU A 100 -12.45 8.15 11.06
CA LEU A 100 -13.83 8.25 10.60
C LEU A 100 -14.82 7.81 11.69
N SER A 101 -14.55 6.72 12.40
CA SER A 101 -15.36 6.24 13.52
C SER A 101 -15.40 7.24 14.67
N TRP A 102 -14.30 7.92 14.96
CA TRP A 102 -14.25 8.94 16.01
C TRP A 102 -15.06 10.19 15.61
N ILE A 103 -14.92 10.65 14.36
CA ILE A 103 -15.75 11.74 13.82
C ILE A 103 -17.23 11.37 13.90
N TYR A 104 -17.58 10.15 13.48
CA TYR A 104 -18.94 9.64 13.58
C TYR A 104 -19.44 9.58 15.02
N ALA A 105 -18.64 9.13 15.99
CA ALA A 105 -19.06 9.08 17.39
C ALA A 105 -19.31 10.47 18.01
N ILE A 106 -18.52 11.47 17.63
CA ILE A 106 -18.70 12.86 18.11
C ILE A 106 -19.95 13.49 17.50
N TRP A 107 -20.21 13.25 16.22
CA TRP A 107 -21.33 13.87 15.49
C TRP A 107 -22.64 13.07 15.62
N GLY A 108 -22.55 11.75 15.80
CA GLY A 108 -23.68 10.84 16.02
C GLY A 108 -24.37 11.03 17.38
N ASN A 109 -23.76 11.78 18.31
CA ASN A 109 -24.37 12.21 19.56
C ASN A 109 -25.27 13.47 19.41
N THR A 110 -25.42 14.01 18.20
CA THR A 110 -26.52 14.95 17.90
C THR A 110 -27.70 14.12 17.39
N GLY A 111 -28.81 14.12 18.12
CA GLY A 111 -30.03 13.32 17.88
C GLY A 111 -30.73 13.59 16.55
N VAL A 112 -30.06 13.24 15.44
CA VAL A 112 -30.54 13.37 14.06
C VAL A 112 -30.90 11.99 13.47
N LEU A 113 -30.65 10.90 14.20
CA LEU A 113 -30.93 9.52 13.77
C LEU A 113 -32.03 8.82 14.58
N GLU A 114 -32.69 9.50 15.51
CA GLU A 114 -33.90 9.03 16.24
C GLU A 114 -35.19 9.59 15.59
N GLY A 115 -35.28 9.56 14.26
CA GLY A 115 -36.47 9.94 13.49
C GLY A 115 -36.87 8.87 12.49
#